data_AF-A0A7V4P956-F1
#
_entry.id   AF-A0A7V4P956-F1
#
_cell.length_a   1.000
_cell.length_b   1.000
_cell.length_c   1.000
_cell.angle_alpha   90.00
_cell.angle_beta   90.00
_cell.angle_gamma   90.00
#
_symmetry.space_group_name_H-M   'P 1'
#
loop_
_entity.id
_entity.type
_entity.pdbx_description
1 polymer ?
#
loop_
_entity_poly.entity_id
_entity_poly.type
_entity_poly.pdbx_seq_one_letter_code
_entity_poly.pdbx_strand_id
1 'polypeptide(L)'
;IDRIYDTLIDEDELRICDETVKRVADGLPPRPYSSRELIQELGRYLDEGQAKTDSIIQAAYQHGVPIFCPAFSDCSAGLGIVAHYHERRGQPKTSFDSAKDFYELTQIKLHNPVTGLLMVGGGVPKNFAQDIVVAADILRAQEGGPEPEMHRYAIQVTVADVRDGALSSSTLKEASSWGKVDTTYEQMVFSEATLAVPLIAGYAFHKRGWEQRPQKRFADLLVEEPQAAASV
;
A
#
# COMPACT_ATOMS: atom_id res chain seq x y z
N ILE A 1 -4.85 26.55 -6.87
CA ILE A 1 -3.91 26.42 -5.74
C ILE A 1 -4.70 25.83 -4.60
N ASP A 2 -4.34 24.61 -4.27
CA ASP A 2 -4.91 23.85 -3.17
C ASP A 2 -3.99 23.93 -1.95
N ARG A 3 -4.56 23.80 -0.76
CA ARG A 3 -3.81 23.92 0.49
C ARG A 3 -4.00 22.69 1.37
N ILE A 4 -2.89 22.08 1.75
CA ILE A 4 -2.82 21.04 2.78
C ILE A 4 -2.05 21.63 3.96
N TYR A 5 -2.79 22.12 4.95
CA TYR A 5 -2.24 22.82 6.12
C TYR A 5 -1.34 24.01 5.72
N ASP A 6 -0.03 23.89 5.88
CA ASP A 6 1.00 24.88 5.55
C ASP A 6 1.66 24.64 4.17
N THR A 7 1.24 23.61 3.45
CA THR A 7 1.73 23.26 2.10
C THR A 7 0.72 23.70 1.04
N LEU A 8 1.25 24.23 -0.08
CA LEU A 8 0.47 24.63 -1.25
C LEU A 8 0.74 23.68 -2.41
N ILE A 9 -0.30 23.33 -3.16
CA ILE A 9 -0.26 22.46 -4.33
C ILE A 9 -0.82 23.20 -5.54
N ASP A 10 -0.15 23.06 -6.67
CA ASP A 10 -0.62 23.58 -7.94
C ASP A 10 -1.74 22.69 -8.51
N GLU A 11 -2.88 23.30 -8.79
CA GLU A 11 -4.07 22.61 -9.33
C GLU A 11 -3.82 22.11 -10.75
N ASP A 12 -3.04 22.85 -11.54
CA ASP A 12 -2.72 22.42 -12.90
C ASP A 12 -1.82 21.17 -12.89
N GLU A 13 -0.96 21.02 -11.87
CA GLU A 13 -0.17 19.81 -11.70
C GLU A 13 -1.02 18.61 -11.24
N LEU A 14 -2.05 18.84 -10.42
CA LEU A 14 -3.01 17.80 -10.04
C LEU A 14 -3.79 17.32 -11.27
N ARG A 15 -4.24 18.24 -12.12
CA ARG A 15 -4.92 17.87 -13.38
C ARG A 15 -4.06 17.00 -14.30
N ILE A 16 -2.75 17.27 -14.38
CA ILE A 16 -1.80 16.41 -15.12
C ILE A 16 -1.78 14.99 -14.53
N CYS A 17 -1.83 14.85 -13.21
CA CYS A 17 -1.94 13.56 -12.53
C CYS A 17 -3.22 12.82 -12.95
N ASP A 18 -4.37 13.49 -12.87
CA ASP A 18 -5.68 12.93 -13.18
C ASP A 18 -5.74 12.44 -14.64
N GLU A 19 -5.27 13.27 -15.59
CA GLU A 19 -5.21 12.95 -17.01
C GLU A 19 -4.26 11.77 -17.28
N THR A 20 -3.13 11.72 -16.58
CA THR A 20 -2.16 10.60 -16.70
C THR A 20 -2.79 9.29 -16.22
N VAL A 21 -3.47 9.30 -15.07
CA VAL A 21 -4.11 8.10 -14.53
C VAL A 21 -5.24 7.62 -15.44
N LYS A 22 -6.05 8.55 -15.97
CA LYS A 22 -7.06 8.23 -16.98
C LYS A 22 -6.42 7.54 -18.20
N ARG A 23 -5.35 8.13 -18.75
CA ARG A 23 -4.64 7.59 -19.91
C ARG A 23 -4.13 6.17 -19.67
N VAL A 24 -3.55 5.93 -18.50
CA VAL A 24 -3.10 4.57 -18.12
C VAL A 24 -4.31 3.64 -18.02
N ALA A 25 -5.37 4.01 -17.30
CA ALA A 25 -6.58 3.20 -17.16
C ALA A 25 -7.26 2.86 -18.50
N ASP A 26 -7.25 3.79 -19.46
CA ASP A 26 -7.78 3.60 -20.81
C ASP A 26 -6.96 2.60 -21.64
N GLY A 27 -5.65 2.54 -21.40
CA GLY A 27 -4.73 1.61 -22.07
C GLY A 27 -4.78 0.19 -21.53
N LEU A 28 -5.41 -0.03 -20.38
CA LEU A 28 -5.51 -1.35 -19.76
C LEU A 28 -6.67 -2.17 -20.34
N PRO A 29 -6.51 -3.50 -20.49
CA PRO A 29 -7.63 -4.40 -20.80
C PRO A 29 -8.77 -4.25 -19.77
N PRO A 30 -10.05 -4.18 -20.20
CA PRO A 30 -11.16 -3.91 -19.29
C PRO A 30 -11.46 -5.11 -18.38
N ARG A 31 -10.97 -5.04 -17.13
CA ARG A 31 -11.24 -5.99 -16.05
C ARG A 31 -11.09 -5.30 -14.68
N PRO A 32 -11.43 -5.97 -13.58
CA PRO A 32 -11.02 -5.55 -12.26
C PRO A 32 -9.50 -5.67 -12.07
N TYR A 33 -8.88 -4.63 -11.51
CA TYR A 33 -7.49 -4.57 -11.11
C TYR A 33 -7.40 -4.25 -9.62
N SER A 34 -6.42 -4.82 -8.93
CA SER A 34 -6.04 -4.30 -7.61
C SER A 34 -5.39 -2.92 -7.76
N SER A 35 -5.39 -2.11 -6.69
CA SER A 35 -4.66 -0.85 -6.67
C SER A 35 -3.15 -1.06 -6.93
N ARG A 36 -2.60 -2.20 -6.48
CA ARG A 36 -1.21 -2.58 -6.77
C ARG A 36 -0.97 -2.70 -8.27
N GLU A 37 -1.83 -3.39 -9.01
CA GLU A 37 -1.67 -3.55 -10.46
C GLU A 37 -1.68 -2.18 -11.16
N LEU A 38 -2.62 -1.30 -10.81
CA LEU A 38 -2.66 0.05 -11.39
C LEU A 38 -1.38 0.84 -11.06
N ILE A 39 -0.95 0.83 -9.81
CA ILE A 39 0.24 1.58 -9.39
C ILE A 39 1.51 1.00 -10.01
N GLN A 40 1.55 -0.30 -10.28
CA GLN A 40 2.62 -0.94 -11.06
C GLN A 40 2.65 -0.43 -12.51
N GLU A 41 1.48 -0.26 -13.15
CA GLU A 41 1.38 0.31 -14.49
C GLU A 41 1.75 1.79 -14.53
N LEU A 42 1.41 2.56 -13.48
CA LEU A 42 1.91 3.92 -13.29
C LEU A 42 3.43 3.94 -13.11
N GLY A 43 4.00 3.00 -12.35
CA GLY A 43 5.44 2.84 -12.19
C GLY A 43 6.15 2.54 -13.50
N ARG A 44 5.59 1.64 -14.32
CA ARG A 44 6.06 1.36 -15.68
C ARG A 44 6.02 2.61 -16.57
N TYR A 45 4.91 3.33 -16.57
CA TYR A 45 4.76 4.58 -17.32
C TYR A 45 5.84 5.61 -16.94
N LEU A 46 6.14 5.74 -15.64
CA LEU A 46 7.18 6.64 -15.15
C LEU A 46 8.60 6.17 -15.55
N ASP A 47 8.84 4.85 -15.51
CA ASP A 47 10.11 4.24 -15.89
C ASP A 47 10.42 4.37 -17.39
N GLU A 48 9.39 4.46 -18.23
CA GLU A 48 9.48 4.73 -19.67
C GLU A 48 9.83 6.21 -20.01
N GLY A 49 10.34 6.97 -19.03
CA GLY A 49 10.88 8.33 -19.23
C GLY A 49 9.91 9.48 -18.96
N GLN A 50 8.77 9.21 -18.31
CA GLN A 50 7.74 10.21 -17.99
C GLN A 50 7.82 10.73 -16.54
N ALA A 51 8.86 10.35 -15.79
CA ALA A 51 9.04 10.78 -14.41
C ALA A 51 9.43 12.26 -14.29
N LYS A 52 8.88 12.96 -13.28
CA LYS A 52 9.29 14.33 -12.92
C LYS A 52 10.69 14.33 -12.30
N THR A 53 10.85 13.83 -11.07
CA THR A 53 12.12 13.58 -10.34
C THR A 53 11.80 12.75 -9.07
N ASP A 54 12.72 11.93 -8.57
CA ASP A 54 12.65 11.23 -7.26
C ASP A 54 11.31 10.55 -6.92
N SER A 55 10.71 9.84 -7.88
CA SER A 55 9.40 9.20 -7.70
C SER A 55 9.48 7.92 -6.86
N ILE A 56 8.72 7.88 -5.75
CA ILE A 56 8.54 6.67 -4.94
C ILE A 56 7.89 5.54 -5.75
N ILE A 57 6.92 5.87 -6.62
CA ILE A 57 6.22 4.88 -7.44
C ILE A 57 7.20 4.25 -8.46
N GLN A 58 8.06 5.07 -9.07
CA GLN A 58 9.08 4.56 -10.00
C GLN A 58 10.10 3.69 -9.28
N ALA A 59 10.64 4.14 -8.14
CA ALA A 59 11.59 3.36 -7.36
C ALA A 59 10.96 2.03 -6.89
N ALA A 60 9.72 2.06 -6.41
CA ALA A 60 9.00 0.86 -6.02
C ALA A 60 8.84 -0.14 -7.17
N TYR A 61 8.49 0.35 -8.37
CA TYR A 61 8.41 -0.46 -9.58
C TYR A 61 9.75 -1.12 -9.93
N GLN A 62 10.83 -0.33 -10.04
CA GLN A 62 12.17 -0.82 -10.38
C GLN A 62 12.68 -1.87 -9.37
N HIS A 63 12.35 -1.67 -8.10
CA HIS A 63 12.78 -2.55 -7.01
C HIS A 63 11.82 -3.69 -6.68
N GLY A 64 10.70 -3.84 -7.41
CA GLY A 64 9.72 -4.90 -7.16
C GLY A 64 9.01 -4.79 -5.81
N VAL A 65 8.80 -3.56 -5.32
CA VAL A 65 8.06 -3.26 -4.08
C VAL A 65 6.60 -2.95 -4.44
N PRO A 66 5.62 -3.77 -4.04
CA PRO A 66 4.22 -3.50 -4.32
C PRO A 66 3.70 -2.36 -3.43
N ILE A 67 2.91 -1.46 -4.02
CA ILE A 67 2.20 -0.40 -3.30
C ILE A 67 0.72 -0.72 -3.33
N PHE A 68 0.09 -0.75 -2.16
CA PHE A 68 -1.36 -0.96 -2.03
C PHE A 68 -2.03 0.34 -1.55
N CYS A 69 -3.10 0.72 -2.23
CA CYS A 69 -3.96 1.85 -1.90
C CYS A 69 -5.43 1.43 -2.08
N PRO A 70 -6.00 0.67 -1.13
CA PRO A 70 -7.34 0.08 -1.29
C PRO A 70 -8.47 1.11 -1.41
N ALA A 71 -8.22 2.38 -1.02
CA ALA A 71 -9.12 3.50 -1.22
C ALA A 71 -8.64 4.44 -2.35
N PHE A 72 -8.09 3.89 -3.44
CA PHE A 72 -7.47 4.67 -4.53
C PHE A 72 -8.39 5.74 -5.14
N SER A 73 -9.69 5.47 -5.21
CA SER A 73 -10.67 6.44 -5.73
C SER A 73 -10.77 7.73 -4.91
N ASP A 74 -10.32 7.71 -3.65
CA ASP A 74 -10.39 8.83 -2.71
C ASP A 74 -9.11 9.68 -2.74
N CYS A 75 -8.69 10.12 -3.95
CA CYS A 75 -7.59 11.06 -4.15
C CYS A 75 -7.66 11.71 -5.54
N SER A 76 -6.79 12.69 -5.81
CA SER A 76 -6.69 13.34 -7.14
C SER A 76 -6.51 12.31 -8.26
N ALA A 77 -5.56 11.38 -8.11
CA ALA A 77 -5.37 10.29 -9.07
C ALA A 77 -6.66 9.48 -9.35
N GLY A 78 -7.53 9.34 -8.35
CA GLY A 78 -8.86 8.74 -8.49
C GLY A 78 -9.83 9.52 -9.38
N LEU A 79 -9.67 10.84 -9.56
CA LEU A 79 -10.49 11.63 -10.47
C LEU A 79 -10.27 11.23 -11.94
N GLY A 80 -9.06 10.82 -12.30
CA GLY A 80 -8.76 10.23 -13.61
C GLY A 80 -9.60 8.99 -13.91
N ILE A 81 -9.89 8.20 -12.87
CA ILE A 81 -10.79 7.04 -12.96
C ILE A 81 -12.25 7.47 -13.17
N VAL A 82 -12.70 8.53 -12.50
CA VAL A 82 -14.05 9.08 -12.73
C VAL A 82 -14.21 9.48 -14.19
N ALA A 83 -13.21 10.16 -14.76
CA ALA A 83 -13.20 10.54 -16.17
C ALA A 83 -13.19 9.31 -17.10
N HIS A 84 -12.40 8.27 -16.80
CA HIS A 84 -12.42 6.99 -17.51
C HIS A 84 -13.84 6.36 -17.52
N TYR A 85 -14.49 6.31 -16.37
CA TYR A 85 -15.86 5.79 -16.25
C TYR A 85 -16.87 6.61 -17.04
N HIS A 86 -16.74 7.95 -16.99
CA HIS A 86 -17.65 8.86 -17.68
C HIS A 86 -17.56 8.75 -19.20
N GLU A 87 -16.37 8.49 -19.75
CA GLU A 87 -16.19 8.34 -21.20
C GLU A 87 -16.71 6.97 -21.69
N ARG A 88 -16.47 5.90 -20.92
CA ARG A 88 -16.85 4.54 -21.33
C ARG A 88 -18.36 4.30 -21.30
N ARG A 89 -19.17 5.04 -20.52
CA ARG A 89 -20.65 4.99 -20.48
C ARG A 89 -21.29 3.64 -20.82
N GLY A 90 -21.15 2.65 -19.93
CA GLY A 90 -21.77 1.33 -20.10
C GLY A 90 -20.99 0.35 -20.99
N GLN A 91 -19.88 0.79 -21.61
CA GLN A 91 -18.92 -0.08 -22.29
C GLN A 91 -17.99 -0.78 -21.27
N PRO A 92 -17.28 -1.85 -21.70
CA PRO A 92 -16.21 -2.45 -20.91
C PRO A 92 -15.17 -1.40 -20.49
N LYS A 93 -14.76 -1.47 -19.22
CA LYS A 93 -13.87 -0.51 -18.57
C LYS A 93 -13.01 -1.20 -17.52
N THR A 94 -11.90 -0.55 -17.19
CA THR A 94 -11.04 -0.90 -16.06
C THR A 94 -11.76 -0.53 -14.76
N SER A 95 -11.77 -1.44 -13.79
CA SER A 95 -12.36 -1.20 -12.46
C SER A 95 -11.40 -1.60 -11.35
N PHE A 96 -11.70 -1.19 -10.11
CA PHE A 96 -10.84 -1.42 -8.95
C PHE A 96 -11.43 -2.45 -8.01
N ASP A 97 -10.60 -3.39 -7.59
CA ASP A 97 -10.95 -4.47 -6.67
C ASP A 97 -10.08 -4.38 -5.40
N SER A 98 -10.63 -3.75 -4.37
CA SER A 98 -9.98 -3.64 -3.07
C SER A 98 -9.95 -4.96 -2.29
N ALA A 99 -10.77 -5.95 -2.65
CA ALA A 99 -10.67 -7.29 -2.09
C ALA A 99 -9.44 -8.01 -2.66
N LYS A 100 -9.14 -7.82 -3.95
CA LYS A 100 -7.89 -8.31 -4.58
C LYS A 100 -6.66 -7.69 -3.91
N ASP A 101 -6.67 -6.40 -3.58
CA ASP A 101 -5.58 -5.76 -2.81
C ASP A 101 -5.32 -6.49 -1.49
N PHE A 102 -6.38 -6.76 -0.72
CA PHE A 102 -6.26 -7.36 0.60
C PHE A 102 -5.80 -8.82 0.52
N TYR A 103 -6.30 -9.56 -0.47
CA TYR A 103 -5.86 -10.92 -0.76
C TYR A 103 -4.37 -10.97 -1.15
N GLU A 104 -3.93 -10.12 -2.08
CA GLU A 104 -2.53 -10.05 -2.53
C GLU A 104 -1.57 -9.67 -1.39
N LEU A 105 -1.93 -8.69 -0.56
CA LEU A 105 -1.11 -8.35 0.62
C LEU A 105 -1.08 -9.52 1.64
N THR A 106 -2.18 -10.26 1.78
CA THR A 106 -2.22 -11.47 2.61
C THR A 106 -1.33 -12.58 2.05
N GLN A 107 -1.25 -12.74 0.72
CA GLN A 107 -0.31 -13.67 0.10
C GLN A 107 1.15 -13.33 0.47
N ILE A 108 1.51 -12.05 0.52
CA ILE A 108 2.85 -11.63 0.99
C ILE A 108 3.10 -12.11 2.43
N LYS A 109 2.11 -12.00 3.33
CA LYS A 109 2.23 -12.51 4.71
C LYS A 109 2.43 -14.03 4.74
N LEU A 110 1.66 -14.78 3.95
CA LEU A 110 1.76 -16.25 3.91
C LEU A 110 3.13 -16.73 3.41
N HIS A 111 3.76 -16.00 2.49
CA HIS A 111 5.11 -16.29 1.98
C HIS A 111 6.24 -15.72 2.86
N ASN A 112 5.93 -14.83 3.80
CA ASN A 112 6.91 -14.19 4.69
C ASN A 112 6.46 -14.34 6.15
N PRO A 113 6.75 -15.48 6.81
CA PRO A 113 6.19 -15.79 8.14
C PRO A 113 6.55 -14.74 9.19
N VAL A 114 7.78 -14.21 9.14
CA VAL A 114 8.24 -13.14 10.03
C VAL A 114 8.09 -11.78 9.35
N THR A 115 7.16 -10.97 9.86
CA THR A 115 6.87 -9.62 9.37
C THR A 115 7.17 -8.56 10.43
N GLY A 116 7.40 -7.33 9.96
CA GLY A 116 7.50 -6.15 10.81
C GLY A 116 6.77 -4.97 10.18
N LEU A 117 6.24 -4.08 11.02
CA LEU A 117 5.48 -2.90 10.63
C LEU A 117 6.23 -1.63 11.00
N LEU A 118 6.37 -0.72 10.05
CA LEU A 118 6.66 0.69 10.29
C LEU A 118 5.44 1.48 9.82
N MET A 119 4.68 1.99 10.77
CA MET A 119 3.43 2.70 10.53
C MET A 119 3.65 4.18 10.80
N VAL A 120 3.30 5.01 9.83
CA VAL A 120 3.37 6.47 9.93
C VAL A 120 1.94 7.01 9.86
N GLY A 121 1.45 7.54 10.97
CA GLY A 121 0.06 7.96 11.12
C GLY A 121 -0.88 6.80 11.48
N GLY A 122 -2.09 6.84 10.90
CA GLY A 122 -3.18 5.91 11.18
C GLY A 122 -3.98 5.59 9.91
N GLY A 123 -5.30 5.57 10.02
CA GLY A 123 -6.21 5.39 8.89
C GLY A 123 -6.12 4.00 8.24
N VAL A 124 -6.49 3.96 6.97
CA VAL A 124 -6.52 2.72 6.18
C VAL A 124 -5.17 2.01 6.16
N PRO A 125 -4.01 2.67 5.91
CA PRO A 125 -2.72 1.98 5.85
C PRO A 125 -2.35 1.23 7.14
N LYS A 126 -2.69 1.78 8.32
CA LYS A 126 -2.42 1.12 9.61
C LYS A 126 -3.20 -0.18 9.74
N ASN A 127 -4.53 -0.10 9.64
CA ASN A 127 -5.37 -1.27 9.88
C ASN A 127 -5.21 -2.32 8.77
N PHE A 128 -5.12 -1.89 7.51
CA PHE A 128 -4.97 -2.77 6.35
C PHE A 128 -3.68 -3.61 6.41
N ALA A 129 -2.56 -3.01 6.83
CA ALA A 129 -1.30 -3.74 6.99
C ALA A 129 -1.28 -4.67 8.22
N GLN A 130 -2.05 -4.35 9.27
CA GLN A 130 -2.15 -5.19 10.46
C GLN A 130 -3.07 -6.41 10.24
N ASP A 131 -4.19 -6.23 9.55
CA ASP A 131 -5.24 -7.24 9.40
C ASP A 131 -4.82 -8.45 8.56
N ILE A 132 -3.71 -8.36 7.82
CA ILE A 132 -3.23 -9.48 7.00
C ILE A 132 -2.83 -10.71 7.84
N VAL A 133 -2.55 -10.55 9.14
CA VAL A 133 -2.35 -11.69 10.06
C VAL A 133 -3.65 -12.44 10.28
N VAL A 134 -4.73 -11.71 10.56
CA VAL A 134 -6.08 -12.29 10.77
C VAL A 134 -6.61 -12.88 9.47
N ALA A 135 -6.36 -12.22 8.33
CA ALA A 135 -6.70 -12.78 7.03
C ALA A 135 -5.92 -14.06 6.72
N ALA A 136 -4.62 -14.09 7.04
CA ALA A 136 -3.80 -15.30 6.88
C ALA A 136 -4.29 -16.44 7.78
N ASP A 137 -4.79 -16.15 8.98
CA ASP A 137 -5.35 -17.14 9.91
C ASP A 137 -6.61 -17.80 9.32
N ILE A 138 -7.52 -16.99 8.79
CA ILE A 138 -8.72 -17.47 8.08
C ILE A 138 -8.33 -18.43 6.94
N LEU A 139 -7.34 -18.05 6.11
CA LEU A 139 -6.90 -18.89 4.99
C LEU A 139 -6.22 -20.18 5.47
N ARG A 140 -5.36 -20.10 6.49
CA ARG A 140 -4.69 -21.28 7.06
C ARG A 140 -5.68 -22.24 7.70
N ALA A 141 -6.68 -21.74 8.41
CA ALA A 141 -7.73 -22.57 9.00
C ALA A 141 -8.51 -23.37 7.94
N GLN A 142 -8.80 -22.77 6.78
CA GLN A 142 -9.45 -23.45 5.66
C GLN A 142 -8.57 -24.58 5.07
N GLU A 143 -7.25 -24.39 5.10
CA GLU A 143 -6.26 -25.37 4.61
C GLU A 143 -5.85 -26.41 5.68
N GLY A 144 -6.31 -26.28 6.92
CA GLY A 144 -5.84 -27.08 8.06
C GLY A 144 -4.38 -26.81 8.45
N GLY A 145 -3.87 -25.62 8.11
CA GLY A 145 -2.53 -25.16 8.42
C GLY A 145 -2.39 -24.59 9.85
N PRO A 146 -1.15 -24.34 10.30
CA PRO A 146 -0.91 -23.69 11.58
C PRO A 146 -1.33 -22.22 11.57
N GLU A 147 -1.68 -21.70 12.74
CA GLU A 147 -1.94 -20.27 12.95
C GLU A 147 -0.71 -19.44 12.53
N PRO A 148 -0.90 -18.31 11.82
CA PRO A 148 0.20 -17.44 11.43
C PRO A 148 0.79 -16.70 12.64
N GLU A 149 2.10 -16.48 12.64
CA GLU A 149 2.72 -15.60 13.64
C GLU A 149 2.20 -14.16 13.50
N MET A 150 1.98 -13.48 14.63
CA MET A 150 1.73 -12.04 14.65
C MET A 150 2.91 -11.25 14.06
N HIS A 151 2.70 -9.97 13.71
CA HIS A 151 3.81 -9.10 13.32
C HIS A 151 4.81 -8.99 14.47
N ARG A 152 6.05 -9.47 14.26
CA ARG A 152 7.08 -9.61 15.30
C ARG A 152 7.65 -8.27 15.76
N TYR A 153 7.70 -7.31 14.85
CA TYR A 153 8.24 -5.98 15.09
C TYR A 153 7.19 -4.94 14.72
N ALA A 154 6.98 -3.93 15.55
CA ALA A 154 6.05 -2.85 15.24
C ALA A 154 6.55 -1.50 15.76
N ILE A 155 6.67 -0.52 14.86
CA ILE A 155 6.91 0.87 15.21
C ILE A 155 5.74 1.68 14.66
N GLN A 156 5.09 2.45 15.52
CA GLN A 156 4.04 3.38 15.12
C GLN A 156 4.45 4.81 15.45
N VAL A 157 4.61 5.66 14.44
CA VAL A 157 4.73 7.11 14.62
C VAL A 157 3.34 7.71 14.48
N THR A 158 2.81 8.39 15.49
CA THR A 158 1.44 8.91 15.46
C THR A 158 1.27 10.14 16.33
N VAL A 159 0.31 10.99 15.97
CA VAL A 159 -0.20 12.08 16.82
C VAL A 159 -1.61 11.77 17.34
N ALA A 160 -2.19 10.63 16.96
CA ALA A 160 -3.56 10.27 17.28
C ALA A 160 -3.72 9.97 18.77
N ASP A 161 -4.77 10.52 19.38
CA ASP A 161 -5.04 10.39 20.81
C ASP A 161 -5.81 9.11 21.11
N VAL A 162 -5.28 8.30 22.01
CA VAL A 162 -5.89 7.01 22.42
C VAL A 162 -7.29 7.19 22.99
N ARG A 163 -7.62 8.36 23.53
CA ARG A 163 -8.93 8.67 24.13
C ARG A 163 -10.06 8.71 23.09
N ASP A 164 -9.73 8.92 21.82
CA ASP A 164 -10.72 8.95 20.75
C ASP A 164 -11.33 7.58 20.46
N GLY A 165 -10.70 6.49 20.93
CA GLY A 165 -11.18 5.11 20.69
C GLY A 165 -11.21 4.72 19.22
N ALA A 166 -10.47 5.43 18.37
CA ALA A 166 -10.43 5.19 16.93
C ALA A 166 -9.37 4.15 16.57
N LEU A 167 -9.57 3.42 15.45
CA LEU A 167 -8.56 2.49 14.94
C LEU A 167 -7.22 3.17 14.66
N SER A 168 -7.20 4.45 14.28
CA SER A 168 -5.97 5.23 14.11
C SER A 168 -5.17 5.34 15.42
N SER A 169 -5.85 5.55 16.54
CA SER A 169 -5.22 5.73 17.86
C SER A 169 -5.13 4.45 18.69
N SER A 170 -5.68 3.33 18.23
CA SER A 170 -5.57 2.05 18.93
C SER A 170 -4.11 1.72 19.27
N THR A 171 -3.89 1.27 20.50
CA THR A 171 -2.53 0.98 20.97
C THR A 171 -2.01 -0.33 20.37
N LEU A 172 -0.69 -0.54 20.37
CA LEU A 172 -0.12 -1.83 19.93
C LEU A 172 -0.52 -2.98 20.87
N LYS A 173 -0.83 -2.69 22.15
CA LYS A 173 -1.43 -3.67 23.09
C LYS A 173 -2.84 -4.07 22.69
N GLU A 174 -3.64 -3.10 22.27
CA GLU A 174 -4.98 -3.34 21.75
C GLU A 174 -4.92 -4.16 20.45
N ALA A 175 -4.02 -3.81 19.53
CA ALA A 175 -3.77 -4.59 18.31
C ALA A 175 -3.32 -6.03 18.61
N SER A 176 -2.53 -6.23 19.67
CA SER A 176 -2.14 -7.56 20.14
C SER A 176 -3.32 -8.39 20.62
N SER A 177 -4.30 -7.78 21.29
CA SER A 177 -5.52 -8.48 21.73
C SER A 177 -6.36 -9.03 20.57
N TRP A 178 -6.15 -8.52 19.35
CA TRP A 178 -6.79 -8.98 18.12
C TRP A 178 -5.93 -9.95 17.32
N GLY A 179 -4.80 -10.41 17.86
CA GLY A 179 -3.89 -11.32 17.15
C GLY A 179 -3.13 -10.67 15.99
N LYS A 180 -2.97 -9.34 15.98
CA LYS A 180 -2.29 -8.64 14.87
C LYS A 180 -0.79 -8.43 15.11
N VAL A 181 -0.42 -8.01 16.32
CA VAL A 181 0.94 -7.54 16.64
C VAL A 181 1.47 -8.22 17.89
N ASP A 182 2.71 -8.71 17.82
CA ASP A 182 3.45 -9.19 18.98
C ASP A 182 4.03 -8.00 19.78
N THR A 183 3.99 -8.08 21.11
CA THR A 183 4.40 -6.97 21.99
C THR A 183 5.85 -7.06 22.47
N THR A 184 6.61 -8.06 22.03
CA THR A 184 8.02 -8.25 22.42
C THR A 184 8.91 -7.14 21.88
N TYR A 185 8.70 -6.71 20.63
CA TYR A 185 9.50 -5.68 19.97
C TYR A 185 8.60 -4.59 19.35
N GLU A 186 7.97 -3.81 20.22
CA GLU A 186 7.03 -2.76 19.84
C GLU A 186 7.44 -1.37 20.37
N GLN A 187 7.12 -0.32 19.62
CA GLN A 187 7.21 1.05 20.12
C GLN A 187 6.19 1.97 19.43
N MET A 188 5.34 2.63 20.23
CA MET A 188 4.59 3.80 19.81
C MET A 188 5.41 5.08 20.07
N VAL A 189 5.56 5.91 19.05
CA VAL A 189 6.27 7.21 19.08
C VAL A 189 5.22 8.30 18.86
N PHE A 190 4.87 9.00 19.94
CA PHE A 190 3.92 10.12 19.90
C PHE A 190 4.62 11.38 19.39
N SER A 191 4.64 11.57 18.07
CA SER A 191 5.36 12.65 17.39
C SER A 191 4.84 12.87 15.98
N GLU A 192 5.06 14.08 15.45
CA GLU A 192 4.82 14.37 14.04
C GLU A 192 5.77 13.58 13.14
N ALA A 193 5.24 13.06 12.03
CA ALA A 193 6.00 12.23 11.09
C ALA A 193 7.21 12.97 10.49
N THR A 194 7.05 14.26 10.21
CA THR A 194 8.09 15.13 9.62
C THR A 194 9.30 15.30 10.54
N LEU A 195 9.14 15.10 11.85
CA LEU A 195 10.25 15.09 12.81
C LEU A 195 10.83 13.69 13.00
N ALA A 196 9.96 12.71 13.32
CA ALA A 196 10.40 11.39 13.74
C ALA A 196 10.92 10.52 12.58
N VAL A 197 10.27 10.53 11.42
CA VAL A 197 10.62 9.64 10.30
C VAL A 197 12.02 9.93 9.76
N PRO A 198 12.46 11.19 9.52
CA PRO A 198 13.83 11.46 9.08
C PRO A 198 14.89 10.99 10.07
N LEU A 199 14.65 11.10 11.38
CA LEU A 199 15.57 10.63 12.42
C LEU A 199 15.67 9.11 12.45
N ILE A 200 14.53 8.41 12.39
CA ILE A 200 14.47 6.95 12.34
C ILE A 200 15.17 6.43 11.07
N ALA A 201 14.81 6.98 9.91
CA ALA A 201 15.37 6.59 8.62
C ALA A 201 16.87 6.90 8.55
N GLY A 202 17.30 8.09 8.98
CA GLY A 202 18.70 8.49 9.02
C GLY A 202 19.55 7.60 9.92
N TYR A 203 19.05 7.25 11.11
CA TYR A 203 19.72 6.31 12.00
C TYR A 203 19.84 4.92 11.36
N ALA A 204 18.73 4.37 10.84
CA ALA A 204 18.71 3.05 10.23
C ALA A 204 19.63 2.95 9.00
N PHE A 205 19.63 4.00 8.16
CA PHE A 205 20.46 4.08 6.97
C PHE A 205 21.96 4.13 7.32
N HIS A 206 22.36 4.98 8.27
CA HIS A 206 23.77 5.12 8.68
C HIS A 206 24.28 3.94 9.51
N LYS A 207 23.41 3.13 10.11
CA LYS A 207 23.80 1.84 10.70
C LYS A 207 24.17 0.79 9.67
N ARG A 208 23.91 1.03 8.37
CA ARG A 208 24.29 0.15 7.24
C ARG A 208 23.78 -1.29 7.36
N GLY A 209 22.76 -1.52 8.20
CA GLY A 209 22.16 -2.85 8.37
C GLY A 209 21.48 -3.37 7.09
N TRP A 210 21.24 -2.50 6.11
CA TRP A 210 20.66 -2.83 4.81
C TRP A 210 21.66 -3.48 3.84
N GLU A 211 22.97 -3.27 4.01
CA GLU A 211 23.98 -3.75 3.05
C GLU A 211 24.09 -5.28 2.98
N GLN A 212 23.77 -5.95 4.08
CA GLN A 212 23.80 -7.41 4.19
C GLN A 212 22.42 -8.04 3.93
N ARG A 213 21.40 -7.23 3.65
CA ARG A 213 20.03 -7.72 3.47
C ARG A 213 19.76 -7.98 2.00
N PRO A 214 19.29 -9.19 1.64
CA PRO A 214 18.82 -9.44 0.28
C PRO A 214 17.60 -8.55 0.01
N GLN A 215 17.57 -7.93 -1.16
CA GLN A 215 16.42 -7.17 -1.62
C GLN A 215 15.23 -8.12 -1.78
N LYS A 216 14.09 -7.76 -1.18
CA LYS A 216 12.83 -8.48 -1.37
C LYS A 216 12.05 -7.85 -2.51
N ARG A 217 11.76 -8.63 -3.54
CA ARG A 217 10.96 -8.22 -4.70
C ARG A 217 9.56 -8.83 -4.61
N PHE A 218 8.75 -8.36 -3.65
CA PHE A 218 7.44 -8.94 -3.37
C PHE A 218 6.44 -8.82 -4.53
N ALA A 219 6.63 -7.87 -5.45
CA ALA A 219 5.80 -7.76 -6.64
C ALA A 219 5.92 -9.00 -7.54
N ASP A 220 7.10 -9.65 -7.57
CA ASP A 220 7.34 -10.84 -8.39
C ASP A 220 6.53 -12.06 -7.89
N LEU A 221 6.06 -12.05 -6.63
CA LEU A 221 5.18 -13.09 -6.07
C LEU A 221 3.72 -12.97 -6.55
N LEU A 222 3.33 -11.81 -7.07
CA LEU A 222 1.94 -11.43 -7.35
C LEU A 222 1.64 -11.33 -8.84
N VAL A 223 2.57 -11.75 -9.69
CA VAL A 223 2.35 -11.83 -11.13
C VAL A 223 1.52 -13.08 -11.39
N GLU A 224 0.23 -12.90 -11.69
CA GLU A 224 -0.60 -13.99 -12.22
C GLU A 224 -0.05 -14.38 -13.59
N GLU A 225 0.18 -15.69 -13.84
CA GLU A 225 0.41 -16.18 -15.20
C GLU A 225 -0.81 -15.78 -16.06
N PRO A 226 -0.61 -15.35 -17.33
CA PRO A 226 -1.72 -14.98 -18.18
C PRO A 226 -2.70 -16.16 -18.24
N GLN A 227 -3.92 -15.95 -17.73
CA GLN A 227 -5.00 -16.90 -17.93
C GLN A 227 -5.15 -17.08 -19.45
N ALA A 228 -4.83 -18.29 -19.94
CA ALA A 228 -5.04 -18.64 -21.33
C ALA A 228 -6.48 -18.24 -21.67
N ALA A 229 -6.64 -17.33 -22.65
CA ALA A 229 -7.94 -16.80 -23.03
C ALA A 229 -8.91 -17.97 -23.14
N ALA A 230 -9.91 -18.00 -22.27
CA ALA A 230 -10.95 -19.00 -22.33
C ALA A 230 -11.61 -18.83 -23.70
N SER A 231 -11.31 -19.75 -24.61
CA SER A 231 -11.93 -19.83 -25.93
C SER A 231 -13.42 -20.05 -25.71
N VAL A 232 -14.21 -19.00 -25.94
CA VAL A 232 -15.67 -19.05 -26.07
C VAL A 232 -16.02 -18.58 -27.47
#